data_AF-W8PNV9-F1
#
_entry.id   AF-W8PNV9-F1
#
_cell.length_a   1.000
_cell.length_b   1.000
_cell.length_c   1.000
_cell.angle_alpha   90.00
_cell.angle_beta   90.00
_cell.angle_gamma   90.00
#
_symmetry.space_group_name_H-M   'P 1'
#
loop_
_entity.id
_entity.type
_entity.pdbx_description
1 polymer ?
#
loop_
_entity_poly.entity_id
_entity_poly.type
_entity_poly.pdbx_seq_one_letter_code
_entity_poly.pdbx_strand_id
1 'polypeptide(L)'
;MDRTVYEALGKYVDSLSNSLYLGTSRGTVYLEDEPVTPEDVRLSLFFSGKSIEISSLWGRENHGALYLRGSPKVRFRSGRIELLFLTRKGHVLVRLRAGRGFAKVLANTASQCSGGVGSLWVRG
;
A
#
# COMPACT_ATOMS: atom_id res chain seq x y z
N MET A 1 24.41 -2.40 -10.20
CA MET A 1 23.59 -1.64 -9.23
C MET A 1 22.25 -1.35 -9.92
N ASP A 2 21.14 -1.87 -9.40
CA ASP A 2 19.88 -1.99 -10.16
C ASP A 2 19.13 -0.65 -10.26
N ARG A 3 18.92 -0.19 -11.50
CA ARG A 3 18.21 1.05 -11.87
C ARG A 3 16.80 1.12 -11.28
N THR A 4 16.19 -0.02 -11.01
CA THR A 4 14.84 -0.11 -10.45
C THR A 4 14.77 0.24 -8.96
N VAL A 5 15.82 -0.02 -8.19
CA VAL A 5 15.91 0.40 -6.78
C VAL A 5 15.94 1.92 -6.71
N TYR A 6 16.64 2.56 -7.65
CA TYR A 6 16.65 4.02 -7.79
C TYR A 6 15.31 4.60 -8.25
N GLU A 7 14.52 3.91 -9.06
CA GLU A 7 13.17 4.39 -9.42
C GLU A 7 12.18 4.28 -8.25
N ALA A 8 12.26 3.21 -7.46
CA ALA A 8 11.46 3.07 -6.24
C ALA A 8 11.90 4.09 -5.17
N LEU A 9 13.21 4.30 -5.00
CA LEU A 9 13.77 5.33 -4.11
C LEU A 9 13.50 6.74 -4.62
N GLY A 10 13.55 6.97 -5.94
CA GLY A 10 13.23 8.24 -6.57
C GLY A 10 11.78 8.62 -6.34
N LYS A 11 10.85 7.68 -6.58
CA LYS A 11 9.43 7.85 -6.21
C LYS A 11 9.25 8.06 -4.71
N TYR A 12 10.02 7.37 -3.87
CA TYR A 12 10.00 7.56 -2.41
C TYR A 12 10.44 8.98 -2.01
N VAL A 13 11.56 9.47 -2.53
CA VAL A 13 12.08 10.81 -2.26
C VAL A 13 11.16 11.90 -2.82
N ASP A 14 10.66 11.74 -4.04
CA ASP A 14 9.71 12.67 -4.65
C ASP A 14 8.39 12.73 -3.87
N SER A 15 7.92 11.58 -3.36
CA SER A 15 6.73 11.53 -2.52
C SER A 15 6.93 12.34 -1.22
N LEU A 16 8.11 12.33 -0.59
CA LEU A 16 8.33 13.04 0.68
C LEU A 16 8.14 14.56 0.60
N SER A 17 8.21 15.16 -0.58
CA SER A 17 8.02 16.60 -0.76
C SER A 17 6.56 17.08 -0.56
N ASN A 18 5.57 16.20 -0.66
CA ASN A 18 4.13 16.51 -0.49
C ASN A 18 3.29 15.33 0.06
N SER A 19 3.91 14.36 0.73
CA SER A 19 3.20 13.19 1.28
C SER A 19 3.11 13.24 2.79
N LEU A 20 1.92 12.95 3.31
CA LEU A 20 1.67 12.73 4.72
C LEU A 20 1.93 11.26 5.05
N TYR A 21 2.88 10.98 5.95
CA TYR A 21 3.07 9.63 6.46
C TYR A 21 1.91 9.25 7.39
N LEU A 22 1.21 8.16 7.06
CA LEU A 22 0.06 7.68 7.83
C LEU A 22 0.48 6.65 8.89
N GLY A 23 1.50 5.86 8.58
CA GLY A 23 2.03 4.84 9.48
C GLY A 23 2.64 3.65 8.76
N THR A 24 3.16 2.73 9.54
CA THR A 24 3.68 1.44 9.08
C THR A 24 2.94 0.33 9.80
N SER A 25 2.58 -0.71 9.06
CA SER A 25 1.96 -1.91 9.61
C SER A 25 2.51 -3.14 8.91
N ARG A 26 2.47 -4.28 9.59
CA ARG A 26 2.65 -5.56 8.89
C ARG A 26 1.36 -6.00 8.22
N GLY A 27 1.49 -6.74 7.13
CA GLY A 27 0.34 -7.20 6.37
C GLY A 27 0.71 -8.02 5.14
N THR A 28 -0.30 -8.30 4.32
CA THR A 28 -0.14 -9.03 3.06
C THR A 28 -1.03 -8.37 2.01
N VAL A 29 -0.52 -8.29 0.79
CA VAL A 29 -1.24 -7.74 -0.37
C VAL A 29 -1.63 -8.88 -1.30
N TYR A 30 -2.87 -8.86 -1.74
CA TYR A 30 -3.47 -9.84 -2.64
C TYR A 30 -3.96 -9.14 -3.92
N LEU A 31 -3.78 -9.78 -5.07
CA LEU A 31 -4.38 -9.38 -6.35
C LEU A 31 -5.31 -10.52 -6.79
N GLU A 32 -6.60 -10.23 -6.93
CA GLU A 32 -7.62 -11.27 -7.25
C GLU A 32 -7.46 -12.52 -6.37
N ASP A 33 -7.38 -12.29 -5.05
CA ASP A 33 -7.18 -13.29 -3.99
C ASP A 33 -5.82 -14.03 -3.95
N GLU A 34 -4.93 -13.81 -4.93
CA GLU A 34 -3.57 -14.36 -4.94
C GLU A 34 -2.56 -13.45 -4.22
N PRO A 35 -1.71 -13.95 -3.32
CA PRO A 35 -0.73 -13.13 -2.61
C PRO A 35 0.36 -12.63 -3.57
N VAL A 36 0.56 -11.31 -3.60
CA VAL A 36 1.64 -10.65 -4.40
C VAL A 36 2.81 -10.18 -3.55
N THR A 37 2.72 -10.36 -2.23
CA THR A 37 3.80 -10.14 -1.27
C THR A 37 3.96 -11.36 -0.39
N PRO A 38 5.14 -11.57 0.24
CA PRO A 38 5.26 -12.51 1.35
C PRO A 38 4.24 -12.22 2.46
N GLU A 39 3.99 -13.22 3.29
CA GLU A 39 3.18 -13.04 4.49
C GLU A 39 3.83 -12.06 5.47
N ASP A 40 3.01 -11.25 6.14
CA ASP A 40 3.42 -10.34 7.23
C ASP A 40 4.53 -9.33 6.85
N VAL A 41 4.58 -8.91 5.59
CA VAL A 41 5.56 -7.92 5.11
C VAL A 41 5.30 -6.54 5.72
N ARG A 42 6.38 -5.75 5.93
CA ARG A 42 6.29 -4.38 6.44
C ARG A 42 5.83 -3.42 5.34
N LEU A 43 4.63 -2.87 5.49
CA LEU A 43 4.00 -1.93 4.57
C LEU A 43 4.05 -0.52 5.16
N SER A 44 4.57 0.43 4.38
CA SER A 44 4.56 1.86 4.70
C SER A 44 3.41 2.53 3.97
N LEU A 45 2.61 3.33 4.68
CA LEU A 45 1.43 3.99 4.14
C LEU A 45 1.59 5.51 4.15
N PHE A 46 1.24 6.13 3.05
CA PHE A 46 1.30 7.57 2.85
C PHE A 46 0.00 8.07 2.23
N PHE A 47 -0.29 9.36 2.44
CA PHE A 47 -1.30 10.09 1.68
C PHE A 47 -0.60 11.14 0.82
N SER A 48 -0.76 11.04 -0.50
CA SER A 48 -0.10 11.93 -1.46
C SER A 48 -0.97 12.14 -2.67
N GLY A 49 -1.01 13.38 -3.18
CA GLY A 49 -1.76 13.71 -4.39
C GLY A 49 -3.20 13.17 -4.39
N LYS A 50 -3.89 13.32 -3.25
CA LYS A 50 -5.26 12.82 -3.01
C LYS A 50 -5.42 11.30 -3.23
N SER A 51 -4.40 10.53 -2.94
CA SER A 51 -4.38 9.07 -3.00
C SER A 51 -3.71 8.50 -1.76
N ILE A 52 -4.07 7.27 -1.38
CA ILE A 52 -3.26 6.48 -0.44
C ILE A 52 -2.22 5.73 -1.25
N GLU A 53 -0.99 5.80 -0.79
CA GLU A 53 0.16 5.07 -1.33
C GLU A 53 0.62 4.04 -0.30
N ILE A 54 0.93 2.84 -0.78
CA ILE A 54 1.42 1.72 0.01
C ILE A 54 2.67 1.21 -0.67
N SER A 55 3.77 1.18 0.07
CA SER A 55 5.04 0.66 -0.39
C SER A 55 5.60 -0.38 0.55
N SER A 56 6.33 -1.33 -0.01
CA SER A 56 7.07 -2.32 0.74
C SER A 56 8.29 -2.76 -0.03
N LEU A 57 9.37 -3.03 0.71
CA LEU A 57 10.57 -3.70 0.23
C LEU A 57 10.79 -4.91 1.13
N TRP A 58 11.15 -6.05 0.54
CA TRP A 58 11.48 -7.26 1.27
C TRP A 58 12.65 -8.00 0.64
N GLY A 59 13.21 -8.91 1.42
CA GLY A 59 14.25 -9.83 0.98
C GLY A 59 15.45 -9.87 1.91
N ARG A 60 15.78 -11.08 2.35
CA ARG A 60 17.15 -11.53 2.67
C ARG A 60 17.66 -12.53 1.62
N GLU A 61 16.76 -13.29 0.98
CA GLU A 61 17.08 -14.27 -0.08
C GLU A 61 16.34 -13.99 -1.40
N ASN A 62 15.04 -13.63 -1.34
CA ASN A 62 14.26 -13.17 -2.50
C ASN A 62 13.90 -11.70 -2.35
N HIS A 63 14.61 -10.84 -3.08
CA HIS A 63 14.38 -9.41 -3.09
C HIS A 63 13.13 -9.07 -3.86
N GLY A 64 12.22 -8.32 -3.24
CA GLY A 64 11.02 -7.84 -3.90
C GLY A 64 10.58 -6.49 -3.40
N ALA A 65 9.70 -5.89 -4.19
CA ALA A 65 9.20 -4.55 -3.97
C ALA A 65 7.75 -4.45 -4.44
N LEU A 66 6.97 -3.67 -3.70
CA LEU A 66 5.60 -3.33 -4.04
C LEU A 66 5.41 -1.82 -3.94
N TYR A 67 4.69 -1.28 -4.92
CA TYR A 67 4.14 0.06 -4.88
C TYR A 67 2.70 0.03 -5.38
N LEU A 68 1.78 0.45 -4.52
CA LEU A 68 0.36 0.54 -4.78
C LEU A 68 -0.10 1.96 -4.49
N ARG A 69 -0.87 2.56 -5.40
CA ARG A 69 -1.45 3.89 -5.20
C ARG A 69 -2.89 3.91 -5.65
N GLY A 70 -3.78 4.53 -4.88
CA GLY A 70 -5.16 4.76 -5.30
C GLY A 70 -6.09 5.20 -4.15
N SER A 71 -7.40 5.09 -4.40
CA SER A 71 -8.44 5.35 -3.41
C SER A 71 -9.06 4.03 -2.92
N PRO A 72 -8.74 3.56 -1.70
CA PRO A 72 -9.29 2.31 -1.20
C PRO A 72 -10.64 2.49 -0.51
N LYS A 73 -11.45 1.43 -0.54
CA LYS A 73 -12.50 1.23 0.48
C LYS A 73 -11.85 0.62 1.72
N VAL A 74 -12.10 1.21 2.88
CA VAL A 74 -11.54 0.76 4.16
C VAL A 74 -12.59 -0.02 4.94
N ARG A 75 -12.22 -1.19 5.44
CA ARG A 75 -13.04 -2.01 6.36
C ARG A 75 -12.20 -2.47 7.54
N PHE A 76 -12.85 -2.65 8.69
CA PHE A 76 -12.25 -3.30 9.84
C PHE A 76 -13.04 -4.57 10.14
N ARG A 77 -12.42 -5.74 9.97
CA ARG A 77 -13.07 -7.05 10.14
C ARG A 77 -12.13 -8.02 10.83
N SER A 78 -12.64 -8.77 11.79
CA SER A 78 -11.88 -9.83 12.50
C SER A 78 -10.53 -9.35 13.04
N GLY A 79 -10.47 -8.14 13.59
CA GLY A 79 -9.25 -7.57 14.15
C GLY A 79 -8.21 -7.10 13.13
N ARG A 80 -8.55 -7.05 11.83
CA ARG A 80 -7.67 -6.59 10.75
C ARG A 80 -8.29 -5.43 9.99
N ILE A 81 -7.43 -4.61 9.39
CA ILE A 81 -7.84 -3.56 8.45
C ILE A 81 -7.74 -4.14 7.04
N GLU A 82 -8.80 -3.97 6.26
CA GLU A 82 -8.86 -4.33 4.85
C GLU A 82 -8.95 -3.06 4.01
N LEU A 83 -8.00 -2.85 3.11
CA LEU A 83 -8.02 -1.78 2.12
C LEU A 83 -8.25 -2.42 0.75
N LEU A 84 -9.39 -2.14 0.14
CA LEU A 84 -9.75 -2.65 -1.18
C LEU A 84 -9.57 -1.57 -2.22
N PHE A 85 -8.60 -1.76 -3.11
CA PHE A 85 -8.33 -0.90 -4.25
C PHE A 85 -8.87 -1.54 -5.53
N LEU A 86 -9.47 -0.73 -6.40
CA LEU A 86 -9.72 -1.11 -7.78
C LEU A 86 -8.55 -0.62 -8.62
N THR A 87 -7.89 -1.51 -9.37
CA THR A 87 -6.77 -1.16 -10.26
C THR A 87 -7.02 -1.66 -11.67
N ARG A 88 -6.22 -1.20 -12.64
CA ARG A 88 -6.28 -1.75 -14.02
C ARG A 88 -5.90 -3.23 -14.11
N LYS A 89 -5.21 -3.77 -13.10
CA LYS A 89 -4.82 -5.19 -13.03
C LYS A 89 -5.87 -6.06 -12.34
N GLY A 90 -6.90 -5.46 -11.74
CA GLY A 90 -7.90 -6.15 -10.91
C GLY A 90 -8.05 -5.53 -9.52
N HIS A 91 -8.79 -6.23 -8.67
CA HIS A 91 -8.99 -5.88 -7.27
C HIS A 91 -7.75 -6.22 -6.45
N VAL A 92 -7.27 -5.23 -5.70
CA VAL A 92 -6.15 -5.39 -4.78
C VAL A 92 -6.66 -5.26 -3.36
N LEU A 93 -6.48 -6.32 -2.57
CA LEU A 93 -6.81 -6.35 -1.16
C LEU A 93 -5.53 -6.24 -0.34
N VAL A 94 -5.43 -5.22 0.51
CA VAL A 94 -4.37 -5.10 1.50
C VAL A 94 -4.94 -5.43 2.88
N ARG A 95 -4.39 -6.47 3.52
CA ARG A 95 -4.76 -6.85 4.89
C ARG A 95 -3.67 -6.42 5.85
N LEU A 96 -3.99 -5.49 6.75
CA LEU A 96 -3.07 -4.96 7.75
C LEU A 96 -3.37 -5.50 9.15
N ARG A 97 -2.30 -5.80 9.90
CA ARG A 97 -2.35 -6.11 11.33
C ARG A 97 -2.20 -4.83 12.15
N ALA A 98 -3.30 -4.12 12.32
CA ALA A 98 -3.34 -2.90 13.11
C ALA A 98 -4.70 -2.69 13.78
N GLY A 99 -4.72 -1.85 14.81
CA GLY A 99 -5.89 -1.62 15.65
C GLY A 99 -6.97 -0.75 14.99
N ARG A 100 -8.16 -0.75 15.61
CA ARG A 100 -9.33 0.02 15.17
C ARG A 100 -9.06 1.54 15.06
N GLY A 101 -8.22 2.09 15.93
CA GLY A 101 -7.83 3.50 15.86
C GLY A 101 -7.16 3.85 14.53
N PHE A 102 -6.23 3.01 14.08
CA PHE A 102 -5.59 3.20 12.78
C PHE A 102 -6.56 2.99 11.61
N ALA A 103 -7.50 2.05 11.73
CA ALA A 103 -8.56 1.86 10.75
C ALA A 103 -9.40 3.13 10.55
N LYS A 104 -9.71 3.86 11.64
CA LYS A 104 -10.46 5.12 11.59
C LYS A 104 -9.66 6.22 10.88
N VAL A 105 -8.35 6.32 11.15
CA VAL A 105 -7.47 7.25 10.45
C VAL A 105 -7.48 6.96 8.95
N LEU A 106 -7.25 5.69 8.57
CA LEU A 106 -7.24 5.29 7.16
C LEU A 106 -8.60 5.52 6.48
N ALA A 107 -9.72 5.27 7.15
CA ALA A 107 -11.05 5.54 6.61
C ALA A 107 -11.28 7.04 6.37
N ASN A 108 -10.89 7.89 7.33
CA ASN A 108 -10.97 9.34 7.17
C ASN A 108 -10.08 9.83 6.02
N THR A 109 -8.83 9.34 5.94
CA THR A 109 -7.93 9.68 4.84
C THR A 109 -8.47 9.20 3.49
N ALA A 110 -9.00 7.98 3.41
CA ALA A 110 -9.59 7.44 2.19
C ALA A 110 -10.79 8.26 1.70
N SER A 111 -11.58 8.86 2.60
CA SER A 111 -12.68 9.76 2.21
C SER A 111 -12.20 11.05 1.55
N GLN A 112 -10.94 11.44 1.72
CA GLN A 112 -10.34 12.59 1.04
C GLN A 112 -9.67 12.24 -0.29
N CYS A 113 -9.61 10.95 -0.65
CA CYS A 113 -9.03 10.52 -1.90
C CYS A 113 -9.92 10.88 -3.10
N SER A 114 -9.30 11.30 -4.20
CA SER A 114 -9.97 11.59 -5.46
C SER A 114 -9.24 10.88 -6.61
N GLY A 115 -9.86 9.85 -7.18
CA GLY A 115 -9.27 9.00 -8.22
C GLY A 115 -9.73 7.55 -8.05
N GLY A 116 -10.52 7.04 -8.99
CA GLY A 116 -11.24 5.77 -8.84
C GLY A 116 -10.45 4.51 -9.22
N VAL A 117 -9.35 4.64 -9.96
CA VAL A 117 -8.54 3.50 -10.42
C VAL A 117 -7.09 3.69 -9.98
N GLY A 118 -6.62 2.78 -9.15
CA GLY A 118 -5.26 2.74 -8.65
C GLY A 118 -4.26 2.10 -9.61
N SER A 119 -2.98 2.27 -9.30
CA SER A 119 -1.86 1.61 -9.96
C SER A 119 -1.21 0.61 -9.02
N LEU A 120 -0.86 -0.57 -9.55
CA LEU A 120 -0.13 -1.61 -8.84
C LEU A 120 1.14 -1.97 -9.61
N TRP A 121 2.27 -1.85 -8.93
CA TRP A 121 3.55 -2.36 -9.38
C TRP A 121 4.10 -3.32 -8.33
N VAL A 122 4.53 -4.49 -8.78
CA VAL A 122 5.12 -5.55 -7.95
C VAL A 122 6.28 -6.14 -8.71
N ARG A 123 7.39 -6.39 -8.01
CA ARG A 123 8.53 -7.16 -8.49
C ARG A 123 8.95 -8.13 -7.40
N GLY A 124 9.19 -9.37 -7.77
CA GLY A 124 9.68 -10.45 -6.90
C GLY A 124 10.83 -11.20 -7.55
#